data_AF-A0A1G5XD03-F1
#
_entry.id   AF-A0A1G5XD03-F1
#
_cell.length_a   1.000
_cell.length_b   1.000
_cell.length_c   1.000
_cell.angle_alpha   90.00
_cell.angle_beta   90.00
_cell.angle_gamma   90.00
#
_symmetry.space_group_name_H-M   'P 1'
#
loop_
_entity.id
_entity.type
_entity.pdbx_description
1 polymer ?
#
loop_
_entity_poly.entity_id
_entity_poly.type
_entity_poly.pdbx_seq_one_letter_code
_entity_poly.pdbx_strand_id
1 'polypeptide(L)'
;MRSMLKVALEGAFTNFKRIFFAADRVTDMEMRNQIATLSVEVDDRVDETACIGCAGCSNACPTHAIEMKNLAAPVKITDDWVKTQVPEINLEKCIVCYYCHDFCPIYSLYGEKGTIHPACVGDQEVNVSELMAQPFKISEDKLKVISAYLSDKTVIKNREDGE
;
A
#
# COMPACT_ATOMS: atom_id res chain seq x y z
N MET A 1 -47.06 -6.45 12.73
CA MET A 1 -47.02 -6.04 11.32
C MET A 1 -46.80 -4.54 11.26
N ARG A 2 -45.71 -4.04 10.65
CA ARG A 2 -45.61 -2.59 10.39
C ARG A 2 -46.76 -2.20 9.45
N SER A 3 -47.52 -1.17 9.81
CA SER A 3 -48.59 -0.65 8.96
C SER A 3 -48.01 -0.26 7.59
N MET A 4 -48.63 -0.71 6.50
CA MET A 4 -48.22 -0.37 5.13
C MET A 4 -48.10 1.15 4.92
N LEU A 5 -48.93 1.93 5.61
CA LEU A 5 -48.88 3.39 5.59
C LEU A 5 -47.56 3.93 6.18
N LYS A 6 -47.09 3.33 7.28
CA LYS A 6 -45.81 3.72 7.91
C LYS A 6 -44.64 3.50 6.95
N VAL A 7 -44.62 2.36 6.26
CA VAL A 7 -43.57 2.06 5.26
C VAL A 7 -43.61 3.06 4.10
N ALA A 8 -44.80 3.39 3.60
CA ALA A 8 -44.96 4.38 2.53
C ALA A 8 -44.48 5.78 2.93
N LEU A 9 -44.82 6.24 4.14
CA LEU A 9 -44.40 7.56 4.64
C LEU A 9 -42.90 7.63 4.91
N GLU A 10 -42.31 6.60 5.52
CA GLU A 10 -40.85 6.52 5.73
C GLU A 10 -40.09 6.53 4.39
N GLY A 11 -40.59 5.80 3.39
CA GLY A 11 -40.02 5.79 2.04
C GLY A 11 -40.13 7.15 1.35
N ALA A 12 -41.29 7.80 1.43
CA ALA A 12 -41.51 9.13 0.87
C ALA A 12 -40.58 10.18 1.51
N PHE A 13 -40.45 10.18 2.84
CA PHE A 13 -39.54 11.08 3.54
C PHE A 13 -38.07 10.81 3.21
N THR A 14 -37.68 9.54 3.08
CA THR A 14 -36.31 9.17 2.68
C THR A 14 -36.00 9.66 1.26
N ASN A 15 -36.91 9.46 0.30
CA ASN A 15 -36.74 9.97 -1.06
C ASN A 15 -36.73 11.50 -1.10
N PHE A 16 -37.59 12.17 -0.32
CA PHE A 16 -37.55 13.63 -0.17
C PHE A 16 -36.17 14.10 0.27
N LYS A 17 -35.59 13.50 1.33
CA LYS A 17 -34.24 13.83 1.78
C LYS A 17 -33.17 13.58 0.72
N ARG A 18 -33.27 12.48 -0.04
CA ARG A 18 -32.34 12.17 -1.14
C ARG A 18 -32.39 13.20 -2.27
N ILE A 19 -33.60 13.60 -2.69
CA ILE A 19 -33.81 14.51 -3.82
C ILE A 19 -33.39 15.93 -3.45
N PHE A 20 -33.87 16.45 -2.32
CA PHE A 20 -33.69 17.86 -1.97
C PHE A 20 -32.38 18.15 -1.25
N PHE A 21 -31.85 17.19 -0.48
CA PHE A 21 -30.64 17.40 0.33
C PHE A 21 -29.47 16.51 -0.06
N ALA A 22 -29.60 15.71 -1.13
CA ALA A 22 -28.54 14.79 -1.55
C ALA A 22 -28.05 13.87 -0.42
N ALA A 23 -28.90 13.59 0.59
CA ALA A 23 -28.48 13.04 1.88
C ALA A 23 -27.84 11.64 1.83
N ASP A 24 -28.01 10.91 0.72
CA ASP A 24 -27.40 9.59 0.49
C ASP A 24 -26.46 9.60 -0.74
N ARG A 25 -25.98 10.76 -1.20
CA ARG A 25 -24.92 10.80 -2.22
C ARG A 25 -23.59 10.41 -1.57
N VAL A 26 -23.10 9.25 -1.93
CA VAL A 26 -21.76 8.76 -1.56
C VAL A 26 -20.69 9.19 -2.56
N THR A 27 -21.08 9.88 -3.64
CA THR A 27 -20.15 10.39 -4.65
C THR A 27 -19.62 11.74 -4.20
N ASP A 28 -18.33 11.77 -3.88
CA ASP A 28 -17.59 13.01 -3.70
C ASP A 28 -17.70 13.86 -4.97
N MET A 29 -18.32 15.04 -4.85
CA MET A 29 -18.57 15.92 -5.99
C MET A 29 -17.29 16.57 -6.51
N GLU A 30 -16.30 16.77 -5.64
CA GLU A 30 -15.00 17.31 -6.02
C GLU A 30 -14.24 16.28 -6.85
N MET A 31 -14.13 15.04 -6.38
CA MET A 31 -13.57 13.91 -7.12
C MET A 31 -14.30 13.71 -8.46
N ARG A 32 -15.63 13.79 -8.47
CA ARG A 32 -16.42 13.68 -9.72
C ARG A 32 -16.05 14.78 -10.71
N ASN A 33 -15.93 16.02 -10.23
CA ASN A 33 -15.53 17.14 -11.06
C ASN A 33 -14.11 16.93 -11.58
N GLN A 34 -13.16 16.55 -10.72
CA GLN A 34 -11.78 16.25 -11.10
C GLN A 34 -11.71 15.18 -12.19
N ILE A 35 -12.48 14.10 -12.07
CA ILE A 35 -12.57 13.06 -13.11
C ILE A 35 -13.12 13.64 -14.42
N ALA A 36 -14.20 14.43 -14.35
CA ALA A 36 -14.83 15.02 -15.52
C ALA A 36 -13.94 16.06 -16.24
N THR A 37 -13.09 16.78 -15.47
CA THR A 37 -12.16 17.78 -15.98
C THR A 37 -10.76 17.23 -16.24
N LEU A 38 -10.54 15.93 -16.01
CA LEU A 38 -9.23 15.27 -16.09
C LEU A 38 -8.15 15.97 -15.23
N SER A 39 -8.56 16.50 -14.08
CA SER A 39 -7.68 17.16 -13.11
C SER A 39 -7.49 16.32 -11.84
N VAL A 40 -7.58 14.99 -11.98
CA VAL A 40 -7.30 14.07 -10.88
C VAL A 40 -5.79 14.09 -10.64
N GLU A 41 -5.39 14.52 -9.45
CA GLU A 41 -4.01 14.38 -8.99
C GLU A 41 -3.78 12.93 -8.58
N VAL A 42 -2.66 12.38 -9.02
CA VAL A 42 -2.30 10.99 -8.77
C VAL A 42 -1.09 11.02 -7.86
N ASP A 43 -1.28 10.57 -6.62
CA ASP A 43 -0.19 10.43 -5.67
C ASP A 43 0.82 9.37 -6.11
N ASP A 44 2.00 9.44 -5.50
CA ASP A 44 3.04 8.46 -5.72
C ASP A 44 2.62 7.07 -5.22
N ARG A 45 2.92 6.08 -6.05
CA ARG A 45 2.68 4.65 -5.77
C ARG A 45 3.82 4.00 -5.02
N VAL A 46 4.91 4.72 -4.84
CA VAL A 46 6.13 4.25 -4.20
C VAL A 46 6.64 5.38 -3.33
N ASP A 47 6.77 5.11 -2.05
CA ASP A 47 7.52 5.99 -1.17
C ASP A 47 9.01 5.68 -1.35
N GLU A 48 9.69 6.49 -2.15
CA GLU A 48 11.11 6.32 -2.39
C GLU A 48 11.95 6.53 -1.13
N THR A 49 11.50 7.34 -0.17
CA THR A 49 12.27 7.61 1.04
C THR A 49 12.28 6.41 1.96
N ALA A 50 11.12 5.77 2.16
CA ALA A 50 10.98 4.58 2.98
C ALA A 50 11.45 3.29 2.28
N CYS A 51 11.40 3.25 0.94
CA CYS A 51 11.73 2.05 0.17
C CYS A 51 13.21 1.66 0.29
N ILE A 52 13.48 0.43 0.76
CA ILE A 52 14.83 -0.13 0.87
C ILE A 52 15.41 -0.68 -0.45
N GLY A 53 14.62 -0.69 -1.53
CA GLY A 53 15.08 -1.21 -2.83
C GLY A 53 15.39 -2.70 -2.84
N CYS A 54 14.75 -3.51 -1.97
CA CYS A 54 15.02 -4.94 -1.94
C CYS A 54 14.61 -5.63 -3.24
N ALA A 55 13.51 -5.24 -3.89
CA ALA A 55 12.87 -5.95 -5.02
C ALA A 55 11.96 -7.14 -4.63
N GLY A 56 11.65 -7.32 -3.34
CA GLY A 56 10.67 -8.34 -2.92
C GLY A 56 9.28 -8.16 -3.55
N CYS A 57 8.85 -6.92 -3.76
CA CYS A 57 7.59 -6.61 -4.45
C CYS A 57 7.58 -7.04 -5.93
N SER A 58 8.72 -6.95 -6.63
CA SER A 58 8.85 -7.43 -8.01
C SER A 58 8.79 -8.96 -8.06
N ASN A 59 9.48 -9.64 -7.13
CA ASN A 59 9.47 -11.10 -7.02
C ASN A 59 8.08 -11.67 -6.67
N ALA A 60 7.36 -11.00 -5.77
CA ALA A 60 6.04 -11.45 -5.33
C ALA A 60 4.92 -11.15 -6.35
N CYS A 61 5.19 -10.34 -7.38
CA CYS A 61 4.15 -9.92 -8.33
C CYS A 61 3.75 -11.06 -9.28
N PRO A 62 2.51 -11.58 -9.23
CA PRO A 62 2.09 -12.73 -10.03
C PRO A 62 1.97 -12.41 -11.52
N THR A 63 1.84 -11.13 -11.89
CA THR A 63 1.71 -10.69 -13.29
C THR A 63 2.96 -9.99 -13.82
N HIS A 64 4.04 -9.97 -13.03
CA HIS A 64 5.28 -9.25 -13.37
C HIS A 64 5.03 -7.79 -13.78
N ALA A 65 4.11 -7.12 -13.09
CA ALA A 65 3.74 -5.73 -13.31
C ALA A 65 4.73 -4.73 -12.70
N ILE A 66 5.71 -5.18 -11.92
CA ILE A 66 6.64 -4.34 -11.16
C ILE A 66 8.06 -4.52 -11.70
N GLU A 67 8.65 -3.43 -12.20
CA GLU A 67 10.03 -3.39 -12.66
C GLU A 67 10.89 -2.59 -11.66
N MET A 68 12.14 -3.01 -11.43
CA MET A 68 13.07 -2.26 -10.60
C MET A 68 13.88 -1.28 -11.47
N LYS A 69 13.70 0.02 -11.25
CA LYS A 69 14.43 1.09 -11.93
C LYS A 69 15.64 1.52 -11.13
N ASN A 70 16.77 1.71 -11.82
CA ASN A 70 18.00 2.22 -11.20
C ASN A 70 17.81 3.67 -10.75
N LEU A 71 18.28 3.96 -9.54
CA LEU A 71 18.45 5.32 -9.06
C LEU A 71 19.61 6.00 -9.80
N ALA A 72 19.54 7.33 -9.92
CA ALA A 72 20.63 8.12 -10.50
C ALA A 72 21.94 8.02 -9.69
N ALA A 73 21.81 7.85 -8.37
CA ALA A 73 22.92 7.59 -7.45
C ALA A 73 22.50 6.56 -6.39
N PRO A 74 23.41 5.66 -5.97
CA PRO A 74 23.13 4.74 -4.88
C PRO A 74 22.94 5.49 -3.56
N VAL A 75 21.98 5.05 -2.75
CA VAL A 75 21.69 5.60 -1.43
C VAL A 75 22.09 4.58 -0.37
N LYS A 76 23.03 4.93 0.50
CA LYS A 76 23.41 4.08 1.63
C LYS A 76 22.35 4.18 2.72
N ILE A 77 21.75 3.05 3.09
CA ILE A 77 20.75 2.98 4.16
C ILE A 77 21.42 2.52 5.46
N THR A 78 22.14 1.40 5.42
CA THR A 78 22.95 0.92 6.55
C THR A 78 24.36 0.60 6.06
N ASP A 79 25.26 0.21 6.97
CA ASP A 79 26.62 -0.20 6.58
C ASP A 79 26.64 -1.39 5.62
N ASP A 80 25.66 -2.29 5.73
CA ASP A 80 25.54 -3.49 4.92
C ASP A 80 24.51 -3.37 3.78
N TRP A 81 23.82 -2.23 3.67
CA TRP A 81 22.68 -2.10 2.76
C TRP A 81 22.73 -0.80 1.96
N VAL A 82 22.86 -0.95 0.64
CA VAL A 82 22.87 0.14 -0.33
C VAL A 82 21.71 -0.04 -1.28
N LYS A 83 20.82 0.95 -1.30
CA LYS A 83 19.70 1.05 -2.22
C LYS A 83 20.20 1.56 -3.56
N THR A 84 20.08 0.74 -4.59
CA THR A 84 20.46 1.09 -5.98
C THR A 84 19.25 1.25 -6.89
N GLN A 85 18.09 0.71 -6.49
CA GLN A 85 16.89 0.65 -7.31
C GLN A 85 15.62 0.97 -6.51
N VAL A 86 14.58 1.42 -7.21
CA VAL A 86 13.21 1.58 -6.72
C VAL A 86 12.22 0.90 -7.67
N PRO A 87 11.11 0.36 -7.16
CA PRO A 87 10.10 -0.26 -8.02
C PRO A 87 9.32 0.78 -8.82
N GLU A 88 8.83 0.38 -9.99
CA GLU A 88 7.84 1.11 -10.78
C GLU A 88 6.72 0.14 -11.16
N ILE A 89 5.46 0.56 -10.97
CA ILE A 89 4.28 -0.28 -11.24
C ILE A 89 3.70 0.05 -12.62
N ASN A 90 3.60 -0.96 -13.48
CA ASN A 90 2.78 -0.89 -14.68
C ASN A 90 1.31 -1.22 -14.34
N LEU A 91 0.45 -0.21 -14.38
CA LEU A 91 -0.97 -0.34 -14.01
C LEU A 91 -1.81 -1.13 -15.02
N GLU A 92 -1.39 -1.21 -16.28
CA GLU A 92 -2.09 -2.01 -17.29
C GLU A 92 -1.93 -3.51 -17.04
N LYS A 93 -0.83 -3.92 -16.40
CA LYS A 93 -0.55 -5.31 -16.01
C LYS A 93 -0.95 -5.62 -14.57
N CYS A 94 -1.11 -4.61 -13.74
CA CYS A 94 -1.40 -4.77 -12.32
C CYS A 94 -2.85 -5.25 -12.12
N ILE A 95 -3.01 -6.37 -11.41
CA ILE A 95 -4.33 -6.91 -11.04
C ILE A 95 -4.78 -6.48 -9.64
N VAL A 96 -4.05 -5.55 -9.00
CA VAL A 96 -4.41 -4.96 -7.70
C VAL A 96 -4.61 -6.02 -6.60
N CYS A 97 -3.70 -6.99 -6.54
CA CYS A 97 -3.74 -8.09 -5.55
C CYS A 97 -3.09 -7.76 -4.20
N TYR A 98 -2.41 -6.61 -4.08
CA TYR A 98 -1.74 -6.11 -2.88
C TYR A 98 -0.54 -6.91 -2.32
N TYR A 99 -0.06 -7.93 -3.03
CA TYR A 99 1.13 -8.68 -2.60
C TYR A 99 2.38 -7.80 -2.47
N CYS A 100 2.53 -6.77 -3.30
CA CYS A 100 3.64 -5.83 -3.19
C CYS A 100 3.67 -5.09 -1.84
N HIS A 101 2.51 -4.82 -1.26
CA HIS A 101 2.37 -4.20 0.04
C HIS A 101 2.60 -5.23 1.15
N ASP A 102 1.91 -6.37 1.10
CA ASP A 102 1.89 -7.36 2.19
C ASP A 102 3.24 -8.07 2.39
N PHE A 103 4.03 -8.20 1.33
CA PHE A 103 5.38 -8.77 1.38
C PHE A 103 6.48 -7.69 1.47
N CYS A 104 6.12 -6.40 1.53
CA CYS A 104 7.12 -5.36 1.77
C CYS A 104 7.72 -5.57 3.17
N PRO A 105 9.05 -5.62 3.34
CA PRO A 105 9.65 -5.84 4.66
C PRO A 105 9.31 -4.74 5.68
N ILE A 106 9.19 -3.50 5.20
CA ILE A 106 8.80 -2.34 6.01
C ILE A 106 7.45 -2.58 6.70
N TYR A 107 6.51 -3.19 5.97
CA TYR A 107 5.21 -3.58 6.52
C TYR A 107 5.26 -4.92 7.27
N SER A 108 5.73 -5.97 6.62
CA SER A 108 5.61 -7.34 7.10
C SER A 108 6.49 -7.69 8.30
N LEU A 109 7.63 -7.00 8.46
CA LEU A 109 8.56 -7.21 9.57
C LEU A 109 8.42 -6.13 10.65
N TYR A 110 8.29 -4.86 10.25
CA TYR A 110 8.33 -3.73 11.18
C TYR A 110 6.95 -3.09 11.45
N GLY A 111 5.91 -3.47 10.72
CA GLY A 111 4.54 -2.97 10.94
C GLY A 111 4.28 -1.55 10.45
N GLU A 112 5.24 -0.94 9.75
CA GLU A 112 5.10 0.39 9.13
C GLU A 112 4.35 0.33 7.80
N LYS A 113 3.97 1.46 7.22
CA LYS A 113 3.23 1.43 5.94
C LYS A 113 4.09 0.83 4.82
N GLY A 114 3.51 -0.06 4.02
CA GLY A 114 4.22 -0.62 2.87
C GLY A 114 4.65 0.48 1.90
N THR A 115 5.90 0.46 1.46
CA THR A 115 6.50 1.54 0.64
C THR A 115 6.09 1.50 -0.83
N ILE A 116 5.13 0.65 -1.17
CA ILE A 116 4.61 0.46 -2.53
C ILE A 116 3.14 0.05 -2.45
N HIS A 117 2.30 0.69 -3.27
CA HIS A 117 0.87 0.41 -3.29
C HIS A 117 0.27 0.71 -4.68
N PRO A 118 -0.67 -0.12 -5.21
CA PRO A 118 -1.24 0.10 -6.54
C PRO A 118 -2.01 1.43 -6.72
N ALA A 119 -2.55 1.96 -5.62
CA ALA A 119 -3.30 3.23 -5.61
C ALA A 119 -2.39 4.40 -5.18
N CYS A 120 -2.33 4.70 -3.88
CA CYS A 120 -1.37 5.62 -3.28
C CYS A 120 -0.74 4.96 -2.04
N VAL A 121 0.50 5.30 -1.71
CA VAL A 121 1.15 4.87 -0.46
C VAL A 121 0.72 5.76 0.72
N GLY A 122 0.38 7.02 0.42
CA GLY A 122 0.14 8.06 1.41
C GLY A 122 1.42 8.49 2.12
N ASP A 123 1.32 9.46 3.03
CA ASP A 123 2.48 9.99 3.73
C ASP A 123 2.95 9.06 4.84
N GLN A 124 4.27 8.87 4.95
CA GLN A 124 4.93 8.29 6.11
C GLN A 124 6.29 8.95 6.31
N GLU A 125 6.63 9.25 7.56
CA GLU A 125 7.95 9.75 7.92
C GLU A 125 8.66 8.65 8.71
N VAL A 126 9.44 7.83 8.00
CA VAL A 126 10.13 6.68 8.58
C VAL A 126 11.63 6.84 8.34
N ASN A 127 12.42 6.81 9.42
CA ASN A 127 13.87 6.66 9.30
C ASN A 127 14.20 5.19 9.05
N VAL A 128 14.43 4.86 7.78
CA VAL A 128 14.66 3.48 7.33
C VAL A 128 15.91 2.86 7.96
N SER A 129 16.96 3.65 8.15
CA SER A 129 18.22 3.19 8.74
C SER A 129 18.03 2.73 10.19
N GLU A 130 17.27 3.51 10.96
CA GLU A 130 16.91 3.18 12.34
C GLU A 130 15.95 2.00 12.39
N LEU A 131 14.94 1.98 11.51
CA LEU A 131 13.94 0.90 11.45
C LEU A 131 14.61 -0.45 11.17
N MET A 132 15.51 -0.52 10.18
CA MET A 132 16.23 -1.74 9.85
C MET A 132 17.17 -2.21 10.97
N ALA A 133 17.58 -1.33 11.89
CA ALA A 133 18.42 -1.68 13.03
C ALA A 133 17.61 -2.26 14.20
N GLN A 134 16.29 -2.05 14.23
CA GLN A 134 15.44 -2.54 15.31
C GLN A 134 15.23 -4.06 15.22
N PRO A 135 15.13 -4.75 16.36
CA PRO A 135 14.70 -6.13 16.38
C PRO A 135 13.22 -6.25 15.99
N PHE A 136 12.86 -7.34 15.31
CA PHE A 136 11.47 -7.66 15.01
C PHE A 136 11.11 -9.07 15.50
N LYS A 137 9.86 -9.22 15.95
CA LYS A 137 9.30 -10.48 16.46
C LYS A 137 8.26 -11.02 15.48
N ILE A 138 8.53 -12.18 14.89
CA ILE A 138 7.62 -12.85 13.94
C ILE A 138 7.68 -14.36 14.11
N SER A 139 6.55 -15.04 13.93
CA SER A 139 6.51 -16.51 14.00
C SER A 139 7.31 -17.15 12.86
N GLU A 140 7.88 -18.32 13.11
CA GLU A 140 8.70 -19.03 12.12
C GLU A 140 7.96 -19.34 10.83
N ASP A 141 6.70 -19.75 10.91
CA ASP A 141 5.92 -20.13 9.74
C ASP A 141 5.65 -18.92 8.85
N LYS A 142 5.34 -17.77 9.45
CA LYS A 142 5.14 -16.52 8.71
C LYS A 142 6.45 -16.05 8.08
N LEU A 143 7.57 -16.18 8.79
CA LEU A 143 8.88 -15.84 8.26
C LEU A 143 9.28 -16.73 7.07
N LYS A 144 9.02 -18.04 7.14
CA LYS A 144 9.28 -18.96 6.02
C LYS A 144 8.55 -18.51 4.75
N VAL A 145 7.29 -18.12 4.89
CA VAL A 145 6.48 -17.60 3.77
C VAL A 145 7.06 -16.29 3.23
N ILE A 146 7.33 -15.30 4.08
CA ILE A 146 7.86 -13.99 3.64
C ILE A 146 9.24 -14.14 2.99
N SER A 147 10.13 -14.91 3.62
CA SER A 147 11.51 -15.11 3.16
C SER A 147 11.62 -15.81 1.81
N ALA A 148 10.56 -16.49 1.35
CA ALA A 148 10.49 -17.06 0.01
C ALA A 148 10.39 -15.99 -1.09
N TYR A 149 9.88 -14.81 -0.76
CA TYR A 149 9.69 -13.70 -1.69
C TYR A 149 10.74 -12.58 -1.53
N LEU A 150 11.48 -12.58 -0.41
CA LEU A 150 12.61 -11.68 -0.22
C LEU A 150 13.72 -12.00 -1.22
N SER A 151 14.12 -10.98 -1.95
CA SER A 151 15.27 -10.96 -2.86
C SER A 151 16.61 -11.06 -2.13
N ASP A 152 16.72 -10.40 -0.97
CA ASP A 152 17.91 -10.43 -0.12
C ASP A 152 17.49 -10.72 1.32
N LYS A 153 18.11 -11.76 1.89
CA LYS A 153 17.86 -12.24 3.24
C LYS A 153 18.64 -11.44 4.30
N THR A 154 19.53 -10.52 3.93
CA THR A 154 20.18 -9.65 4.93
C THR A 154 19.18 -8.74 5.63
N VAL A 155 17.99 -8.52 5.06
CA VAL A 155 16.87 -7.80 5.71
C VAL A 155 16.41 -8.46 7.02
N ILE A 156 16.56 -9.78 7.15
CA ILE A 156 16.12 -10.53 8.34
C ILE A 156 17.22 -10.70 9.40
N LYS A 157 18.33 -9.95 9.30
CA LYS A 157 19.49 -10.09 10.20
C LYS A 157 19.18 -9.81 11.68
N ASN A 158 18.23 -8.93 11.96
CA ASN A 158 17.85 -8.50 13.31
C ASN A 158 16.62 -9.25 13.85
N ARG A 159 16.40 -10.48 13.39
CA ARG A 159 15.31 -11.32 13.90
C ARG A 159 15.56 -11.68 15.37
N GLU A 160 14.53 -11.50 16.19
CA GLU A 160 14.43 -12.16 17.49
C GLU A 160 13.47 -13.35 17.40
N ASP A 161 13.71 -14.40 18.19
CA ASP A 161 12.83 -15.55 18.24
C ASP A 161 11.46 -15.15 18.80
N GLY A 162 10.44 -15.25 17.96
CA GLY A 162 9.05 -15.08 18.36
C GLY A 162 8.50 -16.34 19.00
N GLU A 163 7.84 -16.20 20.15
CA GLU A 163 6.93 -17.22 20.69
C GLU A 163 5.78 -17.51 19.73
#